data_AF-A0A2R6N777-F1
#
_entry.id   AF-A0A2R6N777-F1
#
_cell.length_a   1.000
_cell.length_b   1.000
_cell.length_c   1.000
_cell.angle_alpha   90.00
_cell.angle_beta   90.00
_cell.angle_gamma   90.00
#
_symmetry.space_group_name_H-M   'P 1'
#
loop_
_entity.id
_entity.type
_entity.pdbx_description
1 polymer ?
#
loop_
_entity_poly.entity_id
_entity_poly.type
_entity_poly.pdbx_seq_one_letter_code
_entity_poly.pdbx_strand_id
1 'polypeptide(L)' 'MGATDPAEAQPGTIRGDLGLDLGRNVIHGSDHEDPGANEREIDLFFDDDELVGWEQIDEGWLYE' A
#
# COMPACT_ATOMS: atom_id res chain seq x y z
N MET A 1 -2.34 -5.94 -1.20
CA MET A 1 -1.88 -6.45 0.12
C MET A 1 -2.53 -7.78 0.49
N GLY A 2 -3.85 -7.92 0.32
CA GLY A 2 -4.63 -9.05 0.86
C GLY A 2 -5.50 -8.57 2.03
N ALA A 3 -6.42 -9.42 2.51
CA ALA A 3 -7.25 -9.13 3.68
C ALA A 3 -6.39 -8.72 4.89
N THR A 4 -6.95 -7.92 5.81
CA THR A 4 -6.21 -7.44 6.99
C THR A 4 -5.79 -8.57 7.92
N ASP A 5 -6.63 -9.59 8.07
CA ASP A 5 -6.26 -10.86 8.68
C ASP A 5 -5.55 -11.76 7.65
N PRO A 6 -4.27 -12.14 7.87
CA PRO A 6 -3.58 -13.09 7.00
C PRO A 6 -4.32 -14.43 6.80
N ALA A 7 -5.08 -14.90 7.81
CA ALA A 7 -5.83 -16.15 7.71
C ALA A 7 -6.96 -16.10 6.66
N GLU A 8 -7.41 -14.90 6.30
CA GLU A 8 -8.44 -14.65 5.29
C GLU A 8 -7.85 -14.15 3.95
N ALA A 9 -6.55 -13.87 3.91
CA ALA A 9 -5.88 -13.37 2.72
C ALA A 9 -5.62 -14.50 1.70
N GLN A 10 -5.89 -14.23 0.43
CA GLN A 10 -5.70 -15.22 -0.63
C GLN A 10 -4.20 -15.46 -0.91
N PRO A 11 -3.78 -16.70 -1.28
CA PRO A 11 -2.44 -16.96 -1.78
C PRO A 11 -2.07 -16.06 -2.97
N GLY A 12 -0.81 -15.66 -3.06
CA GLY A 12 -0.32 -14.67 -4.04
C GLY A 12 -0.47 -13.21 -3.58
N THR A 13 -1.20 -12.96 -2.50
CA THR A 13 -1.19 -11.65 -1.83
C THR A 13 -0.09 -11.59 -0.79
N ILE A 14 0.46 -10.40 -0.53
CA ILE A 14 1.55 -10.20 0.45
C ILE A 14 1.22 -10.84 1.80
N ARG A 15 0.01 -10.60 2.33
CA ARG A 15 -0.41 -11.14 3.64
C ARG A 15 -0.72 -12.63 3.59
N GLY A 16 -1.27 -13.15 2.49
CA GLY A 16 -1.54 -14.58 2.32
C GLY A 16 -0.26 -15.41 2.23
N ASP A 17 0.80 -14.85 1.64
CA ASP A 17 2.07 -15.57 1.45
C ASP A 17 3.05 -15.38 2.61
N LEU A 18 3.01 -14.23 3.30
CA LEU A 18 4.02 -13.83 4.30
C LEU A 18 3.48 -13.58 5.71
N GLY A 19 2.16 -13.49 5.89
CA GLY A 19 1.52 -13.20 7.18
C GLY A 19 1.06 -14.45 7.91
N LEU A 20 0.98 -14.38 9.24
CA LEU A 20 0.51 -15.48 10.10
C LEU A 20 -0.48 -15.05 11.19
N ASP A 21 -0.50 -13.77 11.56
CA ASP A 21 -1.25 -13.25 12.70
C ASP A 21 -1.82 -11.87 12.39
N LEU A 22 -3.01 -11.57 12.90
CA LEU A 22 -3.73 -10.32 12.66
C LEU A 22 -2.93 -9.08 13.12
N GLY A 23 -2.26 -9.15 14.28
CA GLY A 23 -1.45 -8.05 14.81
C GLY A 23 -0.06 -7.96 14.21
N ARG A 24 0.35 -8.97 13.43
CA ARG A 24 1.66 -9.05 12.75
C ARG A 24 1.47 -9.39 11.27
N ASN A 25 0.66 -8.58 10.59
CA ASN A 25 0.24 -8.80 9.20
C ASN A 25 1.15 -8.12 8.16
N VAL A 26 2.45 -7.99 8.48
CA VAL A 26 3.55 -7.59 7.59
C VAL A 26 3.56 -6.14 7.13
N ILE A 27 2.46 -5.60 6.62
CA ILE A 27 2.43 -4.33 5.89
C ILE A 27 1.16 -3.53 6.19
N HIS A 28 1.27 -2.20 6.15
CA HIS A 28 0.16 -1.24 6.14
C HIS A 28 0.06 -0.56 4.77
N GLY A 29 -1.15 -0.14 4.40
CA GLY A 29 -1.40 0.76 3.28
C GLY A 29 -2.75 1.42 3.49
N SER A 30 -2.86 2.69 3.09
CA SER A 30 -4.03 3.51 3.33
C SER A 30 -5.30 2.88 2.76
N ASP A 31 -6.40 3.00 3.49
CA ASP A 31 -7.69 2.45 3.06
C ASP A 31 -8.35 3.35 2.02
N HIS A 32 -8.52 2.85 0.80
CA HIS A 32 -9.15 3.60 -0.29
C HIS A 32 -10.65 3.88 -0.08
N GLU A 33 -11.34 3.13 0.79
CA GLU A 33 -12.75 3.38 1.12
C GLU A 33 -12.91 4.51 2.15
N ASP A 34 -11.84 4.88 2.88
CA ASP A 34 -11.76 6.06 3.74
C ASP A 34 -11.24 7.27 2.94
N PRO A 35 -12.11 8.19 2.49
CA PRO A 35 -11.71 9.26 1.58
C PRO A 35 -10.67 10.18 2.23
N GLY A 36 -9.53 10.34 1.56
CA GLY A 36 -8.43 11.18 2.02
C GLY A 36 -7.52 10.52 3.06
N ALA A 37 -7.71 9.24 3.39
CA ALA A 37 -6.78 8.49 4.24
C ALA A 37 -5.36 8.46 3.67
N ASN A 38 -5.23 8.32 2.36
CA ASN A 38 -3.97 8.31 1.65
C ASN A 38 -3.19 9.63 1.84
N GLU A 39 -3.79 10.77 1.51
CA GLU A 39 -3.14 12.08 1.66
C GLU A 39 -2.80 12.37 3.13
N ARG A 40 -3.76 12.10 4.04
CA ARG A 40 -3.56 12.30 5.48
C ARG A 40 -2.40 11.48 6.04
N GLU A 41 -2.24 10.23 5.60
CA GLU A 41 -1.14 9.38 6.02
C GLU A 41 0.18 9.78 5.37
N ILE A 42 0.19 10.19 4.10
CA ILE A 42 1.37 10.74 3.43
C ILE A 42 1.88 11.97 4.20
N ASP A 43 1.01 12.95 4.46
CA ASP A 43 1.34 14.20 5.19
C ASP A 43 1.79 13.93 6.64
N LEU A 44 1.38 12.80 7.24
CA LEU A 44 1.77 12.43 8.60
C LEU A 44 3.20 11.88 8.65
N PHE A 45 3.63 11.18 7.61
CA PHE A 45 4.89 10.43 7.59
C PHE A 45 5.99 11.10 6.77
N PHE A 46 5.65 12.01 5.87
CA PHE A 46 6.59 12.64 4.95
C PHE A 46 6.39 14.16 4.92
N ASP A 47 7.51 14.89 4.88
CA ASP A 47 7.52 16.29 4.45
C ASP A 47 7.53 16.36 2.90
N ASP A 48 7.02 17.45 2.34
CA ASP A 48 6.94 17.64 0.87
C ASP A 48 8.31 17.53 0.18
N ASP A 49 9.40 17.89 0.85
CA ASP A 49 10.76 17.83 0.29
C ASP A 49 11.36 16.41 0.25
N GLU A 50 10.73 15.45 0.94
CA GLU A 50 11.09 14.02 0.86
C GLU A 50 10.43 13.33 -0.35
N LEU A 51 9.41 13.96 -0.94
CA LEU A 51 8.68 13.43 -2.10
C LEU A 51 9.35 13.85 -3.41
N VAL A 52 9.71 12.87 -4.24
CA VAL A 52 10.44 13.10 -5.48
C VAL A 52 9.50 13.10 -6.68
N GLY A 53 9.44 14.21 -7.40
CA GLY A 53 8.85 14.27 -8.73
C GLY A 53 9.79 13.68 -9.79
N TRP A 54 9.32 12.72 -10.57
CA TRP A 54 10.08 12.08 -11.64
C TRP A 54 9.16 11.58 -12.76
N GLU A 55 9.73 11.30 -13.92
CA GLU A 55 9.02 10.70 -15.06
C GLU A 55 9.38 9.21 -15.17
N GLN A 56 8.38 8.35 -15.14
CA GLN A 56 8.58 6.90 -15.23
C GLN A 56 8.75 6.47 -16.69
N ILE A 57 9.94 5.96 -17.03
CA ILE A 57 10.34 5.67 -18.42
C ILE A 57 9.40 4.67 -19.14
N ASP A 58 8.79 3.77 -18.38
CA ASP A 58 7.88 2.74 -18.89
C ASP A 58 6.39 3.09 -18.75
N GLU A 59 6.06 4.30 -18.29
CA GLU A 59 4.68 4.76 -18.10
C GLU A 59 3.85 4.65 -19.39
N GLY A 60 4.43 4.99 -20.54
CA GLY A 60 3.77 4.87 -21.85
C GLY A 60 3.53 3.44 -22.34
N TRP A 61 4.05 2.42 -21.65
CA TRP A 61 3.69 1.01 -21.89
C TRP A 61 2.62 0.50 -20.91
N LEU A 62 2.43 1.20 -19.79
CA LEU A 62 1.47 0.85 -18.76
C LEU A 62 0.10 1.50 -19.00
N TYR A 63 0.08 2.70 -19.58
CA TYR A 63 -1.12 3.50 -19.80
C TYR A 63 -1.24 3.95 -21.27
N GLU A 64 -2.46 3.93 -21.82
CA GLU A 64 -2.85 4.48 -23.14
C GLU A 64 -3.64 5.78 -22.98
#